data_AF-A0A0A1T124-F1
#
_entry.id   AF-A0A0A1T124-F1
#
_cell.length_a   1.000
_cell.length_b   1.000
_cell.length_c   1.000
_cell.angle_alpha   90.00
_cell.angle_beta   90.00
_cell.angle_gamma   90.00
#
_symmetry.space_group_name_H-M   'P 1'
#
loop_
_entity.id
_entity.type
_entity.pdbx_description
1 polymer ?
#
loop_
_entity_poly.entity_id
_entity_poly.type
_entity_poly.pdbx_seq_one_letter_code
_entity_poly.pdbx_strand_id
1 'polypeptide(L)'
;MHIPALLQRTDELALETTDEISREANLPITETLLMDYRISIFELRQWLDDWSVAEKGPLYWRSTYEPSDAVKEVDPECIPVFEKGADHLCFQTTQSAGLLITYWSFVLELAMGMMGTQLNLPETMRHSSTDALRDADETMQLIVETAPHLSSCFEGVVTVKGPLQVVARYLQFRGRESPSTLLPV
;
A
#
# COMPACT_ATOMS: atom_id res chain seq x y z
N MET A 1 3.36 -10.45 -17.28
CA MET A 1 3.06 -10.16 -15.87
C MET A 1 3.39 -11.41 -15.07
N HIS A 2 4.50 -11.40 -14.33
CA HIS A 2 5.03 -12.58 -13.61
C HIS A 2 4.78 -12.50 -12.09
N ILE A 3 4.07 -11.46 -11.65
CA ILE A 3 3.75 -11.17 -10.24
C ILE A 3 3.39 -12.43 -9.43
N PRO A 4 2.46 -13.32 -9.84
CA PRO A 4 2.12 -14.48 -8.99
C PRO A 4 3.30 -15.40 -8.68
N ALA A 5 4.17 -15.66 -9.66
CA ALA A 5 5.35 -16.51 -9.47
C ALA A 5 6.42 -15.80 -8.62
N LEU A 6 6.56 -14.48 -8.79
CA LEU A 6 7.47 -13.67 -8.00
C LEU A 6 7.04 -13.60 -6.53
N LEU A 7 5.75 -13.47 -6.26
CA LEU A 7 5.18 -13.46 -4.92
C LEU A 7 5.32 -14.82 -4.23
N GLN A 8 5.03 -15.91 -4.95
CA GLN A 8 5.24 -17.25 -4.42
C GLN A 8 6.69 -17.45 -3.96
N ARG A 9 7.65 -17.06 -4.80
CA ARG A 9 9.07 -17.12 -4.44
C ARG A 9 9.41 -16.19 -3.28
N THR A 10 8.84 -14.99 -3.23
CA THR A 10 9.03 -14.03 -2.12
C THR A 10 8.58 -14.65 -0.80
N ASP A 11 7.42 -15.31 -0.78
CA ASP A 11 6.88 -15.98 0.40
C ASP A 11 7.78 -17.15 0.84
N GLU A 12 8.25 -17.97 -0.11
CA GLU A 12 9.18 -19.08 0.15
C GLU A 12 10.49 -18.57 0.80
N LEU A 13 11.10 -17.52 0.24
CA LEU A 13 12.35 -16.93 0.76
C LEU A 13 12.14 -16.19 2.09
N ALA A 14 10.97 -15.57 2.30
CA ALA A 14 10.63 -14.91 3.57
C ALA A 14 10.52 -15.91 4.72
N LEU A 15 10.04 -17.13 4.45
CA LEU A 15 10.02 -18.21 5.44
C LEU A 15 11.43 -18.72 5.77
N GLU A 16 12.28 -18.87 4.77
CA GLU A 16 13.68 -19.32 4.96
C GLU A 16 14.51 -18.33 5.80
N THR A 17 14.18 -17.04 5.77
CA THR A 17 14.86 -16.00 6.55
C THR A 17 14.37 -15.88 8.00
N THR A 18 13.24 -16.51 8.35
CA THR A 18 12.73 -16.56 9.74
C THR A 18 13.35 -17.67 10.59
N ASP A 19 13.98 -18.68 10.00
CA ASP A 19 14.76 -19.68 10.75
C ASP A 19 16.08 -19.07 11.24
N GLU A 20 16.47 -19.34 12.49
CA GLU A 20 17.63 -18.81 13.22
C GLU A 20 19.01 -19.25 12.66
N ILE A 21 19.15 -19.29 11.34
CA ILE A 21 20.42 -19.52 10.65
C ILE A 21 21.17 -18.19 10.60
N SER A 22 22.48 -18.23 10.90
CA SER A 22 23.37 -17.06 11.01
C SER A 22 23.06 -15.93 10.01
N ARG A 23 22.98 -14.68 10.49
CA ARG A 23 22.74 -13.46 9.67
C ARG A 23 23.65 -13.34 8.44
N GLU A 24 24.85 -13.93 8.50
CA GLU A 24 25.84 -13.91 7.42
C GLU A 24 25.55 -14.96 6.34
N ALA A 25 24.95 -16.10 6.69
CA ALA A 25 24.56 -17.15 5.73
C ALA A 25 23.33 -16.73 4.91
N ASN A 26 22.51 -15.82 5.45
CA ASN A 26 21.27 -15.35 4.82
C ASN A 26 21.44 -14.12 3.93
N LEU A 27 22.65 -13.60 3.73
CA LEU A 27 22.87 -12.39 2.92
C LEU A 27 22.42 -12.55 1.45
N PRO A 28 22.77 -13.64 0.72
CA PRO A 28 22.31 -13.82 -0.66
C PRO A 28 20.78 -13.96 -0.78
N ILE A 29 20.15 -14.60 0.22
CA ILE A 29 18.70 -14.74 0.31
C ILE A 29 18.06 -13.37 0.55
N THR A 30 18.62 -12.58 1.47
CA THR A 30 18.16 -11.24 1.81
C THR A 30 18.26 -10.29 0.60
N GLU A 31 19.36 -10.33 -0.14
CA GLU A 31 19.54 -9.54 -1.37
C GLU A 31 18.52 -9.94 -2.45
N THR A 32 18.30 -11.24 -2.61
CA THR A 32 17.29 -11.77 -3.54
C THR A 32 15.90 -11.30 -3.15
N LEU A 33 15.55 -11.39 -1.87
CA LEU A 33 14.26 -10.97 -1.34
C LEU A 33 14.02 -9.47 -1.54
N LEU A 34 15.04 -8.64 -1.29
CA LEU A 34 14.98 -7.20 -1.59
C LEU A 34 14.78 -6.92 -3.08
N MET A 35 15.42 -7.70 -3.95
CA MET A 35 15.24 -7.57 -5.39
C MET A 35 13.82 -7.96 -5.81
N ASP A 36 13.29 -9.05 -5.27
CA ASP A 36 11.94 -9.53 -5.57
C ASP A 36 10.87 -8.54 -5.11
N TYR A 37 11.02 -7.90 -3.95
CA TYR A 37 10.17 -6.79 -3.52
C TYR A 37 10.24 -5.60 -4.48
N ARG A 38 11.44 -5.18 -4.88
CA ARG A 38 11.62 -4.03 -5.79
C ARG A 38 10.99 -4.28 -7.15
N ILE A 39 11.19 -5.48 -7.72
CA ILE A 39 10.58 -5.87 -8.99
C ILE A 39 9.07 -5.89 -8.86
N SER A 40 8.53 -6.48 -7.79
CA SER A 40 7.07 -6.53 -7.55
C SER A 40 6.46 -5.14 -7.48
N ILE A 41 7.04 -4.24 -6.69
CA ILE A 41 6.57 -2.85 -6.56
C ILE A 41 6.66 -2.12 -7.91
N PHE A 42 7.75 -2.34 -8.66
CA PHE A 42 7.92 -1.74 -9.98
C PHE A 42 6.86 -2.22 -10.99
N GLU A 43 6.64 -3.53 -11.11
CA GLU A 43 5.62 -4.09 -12.02
C GLU A 43 4.21 -3.61 -11.66
N LEU A 44 3.90 -3.47 -10.36
CA LEU A 44 2.62 -2.94 -9.88
C LEU A 44 2.44 -1.46 -10.23
N ARG A 45 3.48 -0.63 -10.06
CA ARG A 45 3.44 0.79 -10.47
C ARG A 45 3.20 0.92 -11.98
N GLN A 46 3.91 0.11 -12.78
CA GLN A 46 3.70 0.08 -14.22
C GLN A 46 2.26 -0.33 -14.59
N TRP A 47 1.70 -1.34 -13.91
CA TRP A 47 0.31 -1.74 -14.11
C TRP A 47 -0.69 -0.60 -13.80
N LEU A 48 -0.46 0.16 -12.72
CA LEU A 48 -1.31 1.30 -12.37
C LEU A 48 -1.23 2.41 -13.43
N ASP A 49 -0.03 2.71 -13.93
CA ASP A 49 0.20 3.70 -14.98
C ASP A 49 -0.53 3.30 -16.27
N ASP A 50 -0.37 2.05 -16.70
CA ASP A 50 -1.04 1.49 -17.88
C ASP A 50 -2.57 1.57 -17.74
N TRP A 51 -3.11 1.31 -16.55
CA TRP A 51 -4.54 1.41 -16.27
C TRP A 51 -5.04 2.85 -16.34
N SER A 52 -4.32 3.82 -15.75
CA SER A 52 -4.69 5.24 -15.83
C SER A 52 -4.68 5.75 -17.28
N VAL A 53 -3.71 5.32 -18.10
CA VAL A 53 -3.68 5.64 -19.53
C VAL A 53 -4.88 5.06 -20.27
N ALA A 54 -5.24 3.80 -19.98
CA ALA A 54 -6.40 3.13 -20.60
C ALA A 54 -7.73 3.82 -20.26
N GLU A 55 -7.88 4.32 -19.03
CA GLU A 55 -9.06 5.04 -18.56
C GLU A 55 -9.15 6.49 -19.05
N LYS A 56 -8.11 6.99 -19.73
CA LYS A 56 -8.01 8.35 -20.30
C LYS A 56 -8.19 9.44 -19.24
N GLY A 57 -7.67 9.23 -18.03
CA GLY A 57 -7.78 10.21 -16.95
C GLY A 57 -7.21 9.71 -15.62
N PRO A 58 -7.22 10.58 -14.59
CA PRO A 58 -6.88 10.16 -13.24
C PRO A 58 -7.94 9.20 -12.71
N LEU A 59 -7.48 8.10 -12.11
CA LEU A 59 -8.37 7.10 -11.50
C LEU A 59 -9.03 7.60 -10.20
N TYR A 60 -8.38 8.58 -9.56
CA TYR A 60 -8.83 9.21 -8.32
C TYR A 60 -8.25 10.63 -8.18
N TRP A 61 -8.84 11.44 -7.31
CA TRP A 61 -8.33 12.76 -6.91
C TRP A 61 -8.75 13.07 -5.46
N ARG A 62 -8.03 13.98 -4.80
CA ARG A 62 -8.39 14.46 -3.44
C ARG A 62 -9.52 15.49 -3.53
N SER A 63 -10.42 15.47 -2.57
CA SER A 63 -11.63 16.32 -2.52
C SER A 63 -11.36 17.83 -2.38
N THR A 64 -10.12 18.24 -2.14
CA THR A 64 -9.69 19.65 -2.21
C THR A 64 -9.77 20.22 -3.63
N TYR A 65 -9.92 19.36 -4.63
CA TYR A 65 -10.23 19.73 -6.01
C TYR A 65 -11.74 19.65 -6.24
N GLU A 66 -12.36 20.74 -6.71
CA GLU A 66 -13.76 20.74 -7.14
C GLU A 66 -13.99 19.56 -8.10
N PRO A 67 -15.05 18.76 -7.91
CA PRO A 67 -15.37 17.68 -8.83
C PRO A 67 -15.64 18.31 -10.20
N SER A 68 -14.68 18.16 -11.11
CA SER A 68 -14.94 18.25 -12.54
C SER A 68 -16.10 17.31 -12.88
N ASP A 69 -16.84 17.58 -13.96
CA ASP A 69 -17.89 16.74 -14.56
C ASP A 69 -17.43 15.29 -14.94
N ALA A 70 -16.32 14.82 -14.39
CA ALA A 70 -15.62 13.56 -14.65
C ALA A 70 -16.06 12.38 -13.77
N VAL A 71 -16.97 12.57 -12.79
CA VAL A 71 -17.57 11.45 -12.05
C VAL A 71 -18.55 10.75 -13.00
N LYS A 72 -18.09 9.67 -13.64
CA LYS A 72 -18.84 9.04 -14.73
C LYS A 72 -20.01 8.20 -14.24
N GLU A 73 -19.83 7.42 -13.17
CA GLU A 73 -20.85 6.52 -12.65
C GLU A 73 -20.63 6.25 -11.16
N VAL A 74 -21.56 6.68 -10.31
CA VAL A 74 -21.66 6.26 -8.90
C VAL A 74 -22.99 5.55 -8.76
N ASP A 75 -22.98 4.35 -8.20
CA ASP A 75 -24.21 3.67 -7.80
C ASP A 75 -24.96 4.58 -6.79
N PRO A 76 -26.23 4.93 -7.03
CA PRO A 76 -26.99 5.84 -6.18
C PRO A 76 -27.17 5.32 -4.73
N GLU A 77 -27.00 4.02 -4.49
CA GLU A 77 -27.02 3.43 -3.15
C GLU A 77 -25.65 3.51 -2.45
N CYS A 78 -24.60 3.86 -3.17
CA CYS A 78 -23.21 3.91 -2.70
C CYS A 78 -22.70 5.35 -2.53
N ILE A 79 -23.56 6.29 -2.15
CA ILE A 79 -23.17 7.70 -2.00
C ILE A 79 -22.56 7.93 -0.61
N PRO A 80 -21.25 8.19 -0.51
CA PRO A 80 -20.63 8.51 0.77
C PRO A 80 -21.14 9.83 1.33
N VAL A 81 -21.46 9.82 2.63
CA VAL A 81 -21.76 11.02 3.41
C VAL A 81 -20.46 11.47 4.06
N PHE A 82 -19.86 12.53 3.52
CA PHE A 82 -18.64 13.10 4.09
C PHE A 82 -18.98 14.21 5.07
N GLU A 83 -18.29 14.23 6.21
CA GLU A 83 -18.29 15.41 7.08
C GLU A 83 -17.67 16.61 6.34
N LYS A 84 -18.24 17.79 6.55
CA LYS A 84 -17.78 19.01 5.88
C LYS A 84 -16.32 19.31 6.28
N GLY A 85 -15.40 19.23 5.31
CA GLY A 85 -13.97 19.47 5.52
C GLY A 85 -13.13 18.22 5.80
N ALA A 86 -13.72 17.02 5.72
CA ALA A 86 -12.95 15.78 5.79
C ALA A 86 -12.15 15.54 4.49
N ASP A 87 -10.86 15.26 4.62
CA ASP A 87 -10.02 14.78 3.52
C ASP A 87 -10.54 13.41 3.06
N HIS A 88 -10.89 13.31 1.78
CA HIS A 88 -11.36 12.07 1.18
C HIS A 88 -10.94 11.99 -0.29
N LEU A 89 -10.90 10.76 -0.81
CA LEU A 89 -10.67 10.52 -2.22
C LEU A 89 -11.99 10.44 -2.97
N CYS A 90 -12.01 11.10 -4.12
CA CYS A 90 -12.99 10.94 -5.16
C CYS A 90 -12.41 9.98 -6.21
N PHE A 91 -13.27 9.15 -6.80
CA PHE A 91 -12.87 8.12 -7.76
C PHE A 91 -13.59 8.32 -9.09
N GLN A 92 -12.94 7.89 -10.17
CA GLN A 92 -13.56 7.89 -11.49
C GLN A 92 -14.81 7.00 -11.54
N THR A 93 -14.76 5.84 -10.88
CA THR A 93 -15.87 4.88 -10.70
C THR A 93 -15.73 4.14 -9.36
N THR A 94 -16.82 3.54 -8.88
CA THR A 94 -16.80 2.69 -7.67
C THR A 94 -15.88 1.47 -7.84
N GLN A 95 -15.80 0.89 -9.03
CA GLN A 95 -14.89 -0.23 -9.31
C GLN A 95 -13.43 0.21 -9.18
N SER A 96 -13.10 1.42 -9.65
CA SER A 96 -11.76 1.97 -9.49
C SER A 96 -11.39 2.13 -8.02
N ALA A 97 -12.33 2.57 -7.17
CA ALA A 97 -12.09 2.67 -5.72
C ALA A 97 -11.73 1.31 -5.09
N GLY A 98 -12.47 0.25 -5.43
CA GLY A 98 -12.22 -1.11 -4.93
C GLY A 98 -10.89 -1.70 -5.40
N LEU A 99 -10.53 -1.48 -6.68
CA LEU A 99 -9.25 -1.94 -7.21
C LEU A 99 -8.07 -1.16 -6.62
N LEU A 100 -8.19 0.16 -6.50
CA LEU A 100 -7.14 1.03 -5.97
C LEU A 100 -6.84 0.74 -4.50
N ILE A 101 -7.87 0.53 -3.66
CA ILE A 101 -7.62 0.20 -2.25
C ILE A 101 -6.90 -1.16 -2.11
N THR A 102 -7.23 -2.12 -2.97
CA THR A 102 -6.57 -3.43 -3.01
C THR A 102 -5.13 -3.29 -3.47
N TYR A 103 -4.90 -2.50 -4.51
CA TYR A 103 -3.57 -2.16 -5.02
C TYR A 103 -2.70 -1.51 -3.93
N TRP A 104 -3.19 -0.45 -3.27
CA TRP A 104 -2.43 0.25 -2.22
C TRP A 104 -2.18 -0.64 -1.02
N SER A 105 -3.16 -1.45 -0.62
CA SER A 105 -2.99 -2.46 0.42
C SER A 105 -1.83 -3.41 0.08
N PHE A 106 -1.75 -3.84 -1.17
CA PHE A 106 -0.72 -4.77 -1.62
C PHE A 106 0.67 -4.10 -1.68
N VAL A 107 0.75 -2.88 -2.23
CA VAL A 107 1.98 -2.09 -2.26
C VAL A 107 2.49 -1.81 -0.84
N LEU A 108 1.61 -1.52 0.11
CA LEU A 108 1.98 -1.26 1.50
C LEU A 108 2.55 -2.50 2.20
N GLU A 109 1.98 -3.68 1.96
CA GLU A 109 2.53 -4.96 2.46
C GLU A 109 3.93 -5.23 1.88
N LEU A 110 4.12 -5.07 0.57
CA LEU A 110 5.43 -5.23 -0.05
C LEU A 110 6.46 -4.22 0.48
N ALA A 111 6.04 -2.98 0.72
CA ALA A 111 6.90 -1.95 1.30
C ALA A 111 7.33 -2.33 2.73
N MET A 112 6.40 -2.79 3.57
CA MET A 112 6.71 -3.30 4.91
C MET A 112 7.68 -4.49 4.87
N GLY A 113 7.43 -5.46 3.97
CA GLY A 113 8.32 -6.61 3.78
C GLY A 113 9.73 -6.19 3.36
N MET A 114 9.84 -5.26 2.41
CA MET A 114 11.11 -4.70 1.96
C MET A 114 11.85 -3.98 3.10
N MET A 115 11.17 -3.12 3.85
CA MET A 115 11.78 -2.39 4.98
C MET A 115 12.20 -3.34 6.09
N GLY A 116 11.34 -4.30 6.47
CA GLY A 116 11.68 -5.34 7.44
C GLY A 116 12.91 -6.16 7.01
N THR A 117 13.02 -6.45 5.72
CA THR A 117 14.19 -7.14 5.15
C THR A 117 15.45 -6.26 5.20
N GLN A 118 15.34 -4.95 4.94
CA GLN A 118 16.47 -4.02 5.08
C GLN A 118 16.97 -3.92 6.53
N LEU A 119 16.08 -4.00 7.52
CA LEU A 119 16.48 -4.00 8.93
C LEU A 119 17.33 -5.22 9.31
N ASN A 120 17.20 -6.33 8.60
CA ASN A 120 18.01 -7.53 8.84
C ASN A 120 19.44 -7.42 8.29
N LEU A 121 19.71 -6.44 7.42
CA LEU A 121 21.06 -6.19 6.89
C LEU A 121 21.96 -5.45 7.90
N PRO A 122 23.29 -5.65 7.83
CA PRO A 122 24.26 -4.79 8.51
C PRO A 122 24.06 -3.33 8.15
N GLU A 123 24.26 -2.42 9.10
CA GLU A 123 24.01 -0.98 8.92
C GLU A 123 24.78 -0.38 7.72
N THR A 124 25.98 -0.88 7.45
CA THR A 124 26.81 -0.49 6.30
C THR A 124 26.23 -0.86 4.93
N MET A 125 25.28 -1.80 4.89
CA MET A 125 24.60 -2.28 3.68
C MET A 125 23.16 -1.79 3.60
N ARG A 126 22.65 -1.11 4.63
CA ARG A 126 21.30 -0.52 4.62
C ARG A 126 21.29 0.68 3.68
N HIS A 127 20.36 0.66 2.72
CA HIS A 127 20.07 1.85 1.94
C HIS A 127 19.19 2.80 2.76
N SER A 128 19.37 4.11 2.57
CA SER A 128 18.49 5.11 3.17
C SER A 128 17.03 4.83 2.81
N SER A 129 16.22 4.51 3.81
CA SER A 129 14.81 4.14 3.63
C SER A 129 13.87 5.36 3.61
N THR A 130 14.38 6.60 3.65
CA THR A 130 13.55 7.81 3.79
C THR A 130 12.53 7.97 2.66
N ASP A 131 12.93 7.72 1.41
CA ASP A 131 11.97 7.78 0.29
C ASP A 131 10.97 6.62 0.33
N ALA A 132 11.41 5.41 0.70
CA ALA A 132 10.53 4.26 0.83
C ALA A 132 9.49 4.45 1.96
N LEU A 133 9.90 5.05 3.08
CA LEU A 133 9.03 5.40 4.19
C LEU A 133 8.02 6.49 3.80
N ARG A 134 8.46 7.53 3.09
CA ARG A 134 7.55 8.55 2.56
C ARG A 134 6.51 7.93 1.63
N ASP A 135 6.94 7.12 0.67
CA ASP A 135 6.04 6.44 -0.26
C ASP A 135 5.05 5.52 0.47
N ALA A 136 5.49 4.83 1.54
CA ALA A 136 4.63 3.99 2.37
C ALA A 136 3.62 4.80 3.20
N ASP A 137 4.04 5.93 3.78
CA ASP A 137 3.17 6.87 4.50
C ASP A 137 2.09 7.45 3.56
N GLU A 138 2.48 7.86 2.35
CA GLU A 138 1.54 8.33 1.33
C GLU A 138 0.55 7.23 0.92
N THR A 139 1.04 6.01 0.71
CA THR A 139 0.19 4.84 0.38
C THR A 139 -0.80 4.53 1.49
N MET A 140 -0.36 4.55 2.75
CA MET A 140 -1.22 4.37 3.91
C MET A 140 -2.30 5.45 3.98
N GLN A 141 -1.94 6.71 3.74
CA GLN A 141 -2.88 7.82 3.75
C GLN A 141 -3.95 7.64 2.66
N LEU A 142 -3.59 7.20 1.45
CA LEU A 142 -4.56 6.91 0.38
C LEU A 142 -5.59 5.84 0.81
N ILE A 143 -5.16 4.79 1.51
CA ILE A 143 -6.09 3.76 2.04
C ILE A 143 -7.06 4.37 3.04
N VAL A 144 -6.58 5.18 3.97
CA VAL A 144 -7.41 5.84 5.00
C VAL A 144 -8.40 6.80 4.37
N GLU A 145 -7.97 7.63 3.42
CA GLU A 145 -8.83 8.61 2.71
C GLU A 145 -9.87 7.93 1.80
N THR A 146 -9.64 6.65 1.41
CA THR A 146 -10.61 5.84 0.66
C THR A 146 -11.70 5.24 1.53
N ALA A 147 -11.38 4.94 2.80
CA ALA A 147 -12.26 4.18 3.66
C ALA A 147 -13.67 4.78 3.82
N PRO A 148 -13.85 6.12 3.94
CA PRO A 148 -15.18 6.72 3.99
C PRO A 148 -15.99 6.51 2.71
N HIS A 149 -15.33 6.51 1.55
CA HIS A 149 -15.98 6.25 0.26
C HIS A 149 -16.53 4.83 0.18
N LEU A 150 -15.71 3.83 0.54
CA LEU A 150 -16.13 2.42 0.48
C LEU A 150 -17.06 2.01 1.63
N SER A 151 -17.08 2.74 2.74
CA SER A 151 -17.99 2.44 3.84
C SER A 151 -19.46 2.82 3.56
N SER A 152 -19.74 3.46 2.42
CA SER A 152 -21.09 3.87 2.02
C SER A 152 -21.95 2.73 1.50
N CYS A 153 -21.35 1.61 1.10
CA CYS A 153 -22.05 0.46 0.54
C CYS A 153 -21.58 -0.87 1.14
N PHE A 154 -22.45 -1.88 1.11
CA PHE A 154 -22.15 -3.20 1.69
C PHE A 154 -20.89 -3.82 1.09
N GLU A 155 -20.76 -3.78 -0.24
CA GLU A 155 -19.59 -4.32 -0.95
C GLU A 155 -18.30 -3.61 -0.55
N GLY A 156 -18.35 -2.28 -0.40
CA GLY A 156 -17.20 -1.50 0.00
C GLY A 156 -16.80 -1.73 1.47
N VAL A 157 -17.75 -1.94 2.39
CA VAL A 157 -17.45 -2.33 3.79
C VAL A 157 -16.72 -3.67 3.84
N VAL A 158 -17.11 -4.63 2.99
CA VAL A 158 -16.39 -5.92 2.89
C VAL A 158 -14.97 -5.70 2.34
N THR A 159 -14.84 -4.85 1.31
CA THR A 159 -13.58 -4.60 0.60
C THR A 159 -12.57 -3.83 1.45
N VAL A 160 -13.01 -2.86 2.27
CA VAL A 160 -12.14 -1.95 3.03
C VAL A 160 -11.48 -2.60 4.26
N LYS A 161 -12.08 -3.68 4.79
CA LYS A 161 -11.65 -4.29 6.06
C LYS A 161 -10.22 -4.83 6.02
N GLY A 162 -9.85 -5.56 4.96
CA GLY A 162 -8.49 -6.09 4.78
C GLY A 162 -7.44 -4.98 4.69
N PRO A 163 -7.61 -4.00 3.78
CA PRO A 163 -6.73 -2.84 3.69
C PRO A 163 -6.55 -2.07 5.01
N LEU A 164 -7.60 -1.86 5.80
CA LEU A 164 -7.47 -1.20 7.10
C LEU A 164 -6.67 -2.03 8.12
N GLN A 165 -6.72 -3.37 8.03
CA GLN A 165 -5.84 -4.22 8.84
C GLN A 165 -4.37 -4.10 8.42
N VAL A 166 -4.09 -3.92 7.11
CA VAL A 166 -2.73 -3.61 6.63
C VAL A 166 -2.25 -2.28 7.19
N VAL A 167 -3.08 -1.23 7.15
CA VAL A 167 -2.77 0.07 7.75
C VAL A 167 -2.46 -0.07 9.23
N ALA A 168 -3.26 -0.83 9.97
CA ALA A 168 -3.00 -1.07 11.39
C ALA A 168 -1.65 -1.77 11.63
N ARG A 169 -1.29 -2.77 10.82
CA ARG A 169 0.03 -3.42 10.88
C ARG A 169 1.16 -2.44 10.54
N TYR A 170 0.97 -1.59 9.53
CA TYR A 170 1.95 -0.57 9.15
C TYR A 170 2.20 0.43 10.27
N LEU A 171 1.16 0.93 10.93
CA LEU A 171 1.32 1.85 12.05
C LEU A 171 2.06 1.19 13.24
N GLN A 172 1.83 -0.11 13.47
CA GLN A 172 2.60 -0.87 14.46
C GLN A 172 4.07 -1.04 14.05
N PHE A 173 4.34 -1.31 12.77
CA PHE A 173 5.69 -1.38 12.22
C PHE A 173 6.42 -0.03 12.41
N ARG A 174 5.80 1.07 12.00
CA ARG A 174 6.33 2.44 12.14
C ARG A 174 6.61 2.82 13.60
N GLY A 175 5.71 2.43 14.52
CA GLY A 175 5.89 2.67 15.96
C GLY A 175 7.11 1.94 16.55
N ARG A 176 7.51 0.80 15.97
CA ARG A 176 8.73 0.07 16.36
C ARG A 176 10.00 0.74 15.82
N GLU A 177 9.93 1.36 14.65
CA GLU A 177 11.05 2.12 14.08
C GLU A 177 11.26 3.48 14.74
N SER A 178 10.21 4.06 15.33
CA SER A 178 10.25 5.37 16.02
C SER A 178 9.82 5.27 17.51
N PRO A 179 10.62 4.62 18.39
CA PRO A 179 10.30 4.53 19.82
C PRO A 179 10.28 5.89 20.55
N SER A 180 10.72 6.97 19.91
CA SER A 180 10.87 8.30 20.51
C SER A 180 9.64 9.23 20.37
N THR A 181 8.53 8.77 19.79
CA THR A 181 7.36 9.64 19.50
C THR A 181 6.02 9.10 20.03
N LEU A 182 6.05 8.25 21.06
CA LEU A 182 4.89 8.03 21.90
C LEU A 182 4.91 9.06 23.03
N LEU A 183 4.40 10.26 22.76
CA LEU A 183 3.98 11.16 23.83
C LEU A 183 2.68 10.64 24.47
N PRO A 184 2.53 10.81 25.79
CA PRO A 184 1.43 10.25 26.56
C PRO A 184 0.12 10.98 26.27
N VAL A 185 -0.97 10.24 26.44
CA VAL A 185 -2.36 10.70 26.53
C VAL A 185 -2.50 11.84 27.54
#